data_AF-A0A812NWM6-F1
#
_entry.id   AF-A0A812NWM6-F1
#
_cell.length_a   1.000
_cell.length_b   1.000
_cell.length_c   1.000
_cell.angle_alpha   90.00
_cell.angle_beta   90.00
_cell.angle_gamma   90.00
#
_symmetry.space_group_name_H-M   'P 1'
#
loop_
_entity.id
_entity.type
_entity.pdbx_description
1 polymer ?
#
loop_
_entity_poly.entity_id
_entity_poly.type
_entity_poly.pdbx_seq_one_letter_code
_entity_poly.pdbx_strand_id
1 'polypeptide(L)'
;MSGCCGPLRWLLKRAARHWAPVWGLDREAEGGKAVRVPVSPWLGVVLIKCRKTLHGLSSEAVPKKRHLHQEAKSPEKRCLACPCETCAKAAAFLTSPQGIECLGAACADPEILARLSLCSRSQHRTVHDAEFLQRRAAELGKRVASPARLEQLAFSVAVEPLCGLDTNHIYFSYGGGSQLQGSELPFLAKAAALARRFSRVNVHIDAHAGVRAPGRLVAKRTSQARAKAILKELVAQGLPENRISFTAWGRLVSAAWPENERVARAEVYFKLDDMVYPERPEYYNVRSQLGLASPADSEEEAVHRLRLRHVEDDLLLFVPATTGFQLVSIANTA
;
A
#
# COMPACT_ATOMS: atom_id res chain seq x y z
N MET A 1 -44.13 0.71 -9.78
CA MET A 1 -43.04 -0.15 -10.35
C MET A 1 -41.65 0.26 -9.82
N SER A 2 -41.47 0.52 -8.51
CA SER A 2 -40.31 1.27 -7.99
C SER A 2 -39.22 0.46 -7.26
N GLY A 3 -39.21 -0.87 -7.34
CA GLY A 3 -38.38 -1.72 -6.46
C GLY A 3 -37.12 -2.37 -7.04
N CYS A 4 -36.88 -2.33 -8.36
CA CYS A 4 -35.99 -3.32 -8.98
C CYS A 4 -34.47 -3.04 -8.92
N CYS A 5 -33.98 -1.85 -8.54
CA CYS A 5 -32.59 -1.45 -8.78
C CYS A 5 -31.63 -1.53 -7.57
N GLY A 6 -32.00 -2.20 -6.48
CA GLY A 6 -31.27 -2.17 -5.20
C GLY A 6 -29.76 -2.53 -5.26
N PRO A 7 -29.37 -3.68 -5.84
CA PRO A 7 -27.98 -4.13 -5.87
C PRO A 7 -27.04 -3.27 -6.72
N LEU A 8 -27.45 -2.89 -7.93
CA LEU A 8 -26.68 -1.98 -8.79
C LEU A 8 -26.56 -0.59 -8.15
N ARG A 9 -27.65 -0.11 -7.52
CA ARG A 9 -27.65 1.14 -6.76
C ARG A 9 -26.69 1.09 -5.56
N TRP A 10 -26.56 -0.06 -4.91
CA TRP A 10 -25.62 -0.26 -3.81
C TRP A 10 -24.17 -0.23 -4.30
N LEU A 11 -23.85 -0.95 -5.38
CA LEU A 11 -22.52 -0.96 -6.02
C LEU A 11 -22.11 0.45 -6.47
N LEU A 12 -22.99 1.16 -7.18
CA LEU A 12 -22.72 2.52 -7.65
C LEU A 12 -22.62 3.53 -6.50
N LYS A 13 -23.43 3.40 -5.43
CA LYS A 13 -23.30 4.24 -4.23
C LYS A 13 -22.05 3.95 -3.41
N ARG A 14 -21.57 2.70 -3.39
CA ARG A 14 -20.36 2.32 -2.67
C ARG A 14 -19.11 2.77 -3.43
N ALA A 15 -19.10 2.61 -4.76
CA ALA A 15 -18.11 3.25 -5.63
C ALA A 15 -18.13 4.77 -5.41
N ALA A 16 -19.27 5.46 -5.56
CA ALA A 16 -19.33 6.90 -5.37
C ALA A 16 -18.84 7.39 -3.99
N ARG A 17 -19.05 6.62 -2.91
CA ARG A 17 -18.55 6.96 -1.56
C ARG A 17 -17.05 6.76 -1.38
N HIS A 18 -16.46 5.72 -1.97
CA HIS A 18 -15.00 5.55 -1.96
C HIS A 18 -14.28 6.59 -2.83
N TRP A 19 -14.98 7.14 -3.82
CA TRP A 19 -14.39 8.07 -4.80
C TRP A 19 -14.71 9.55 -4.55
N ALA A 20 -15.66 9.89 -3.67
CA ALA A 20 -15.96 11.29 -3.32
C ALA A 20 -14.73 12.08 -2.81
N PRO A 21 -13.83 11.49 -1.98
CA PRO A 21 -12.59 12.16 -1.58
C PRO A 21 -11.58 12.26 -2.73
N VAL A 22 -11.52 11.25 -3.60
CA VAL A 22 -10.58 11.18 -4.74
C VAL A 22 -10.97 12.15 -5.87
N TRP A 23 -12.26 12.46 -6.01
CA TRP A 23 -12.78 13.40 -7.01
C TRP A 23 -12.99 14.83 -6.46
N GLY A 24 -12.60 15.11 -5.22
CA GLY A 24 -12.81 16.42 -4.59
C GLY A 24 -14.30 16.82 -4.52
N LEU A 25 -15.19 15.85 -4.36
CA LEU A 25 -16.65 16.08 -4.29
C LEU A 25 -17.15 16.28 -2.85
N ASP A 26 -16.28 16.16 -1.85
CA ASP A 26 -16.57 16.68 -0.51
C ASP A 26 -16.47 18.20 -0.53
N ARG A 27 -17.62 18.85 -0.34
CA ARG A 27 -17.79 20.31 -0.37
C ARG A 27 -17.24 21.03 0.87
N GLU A 28 -16.40 20.41 1.69
CA GLU A 28 -15.93 20.98 2.96
C GLU A 28 -14.41 20.94 3.16
N ALA A 29 -13.62 21.16 2.10
CA ALA A 29 -12.19 21.44 2.25
C ALA A 29 -11.88 22.84 1.70
N GLU A 30 -11.61 23.76 2.62
CA GLU A 30 -11.12 25.10 2.35
C GLU A 30 -9.83 25.07 1.50
N GLY A 31 -9.81 25.86 0.42
CA GLY A 31 -8.57 26.45 -0.10
C GLY A 31 -7.66 25.64 -1.04
N GLY A 32 -7.97 24.40 -1.42
CA GLY A 32 -7.11 23.60 -2.32
C GLY A 32 -7.53 23.60 -3.80
N LYS A 33 -6.63 23.95 -4.73
CA LYS A 33 -6.85 23.77 -6.19
C LYS A 33 -7.01 22.28 -6.52
N ALA A 34 -8.22 21.87 -6.88
CA ALA A 34 -8.52 20.49 -7.29
C ALA A 34 -7.83 20.15 -8.62
N VAL A 35 -6.98 19.13 -8.61
CA VAL A 35 -6.43 18.50 -9.83
C VAL A 35 -7.52 17.63 -10.44
N ARG A 36 -8.01 17.99 -11.63
CA ARG A 36 -9.01 17.20 -12.38
C ARG A 36 -8.32 16.01 -13.02
N VAL A 37 -8.61 14.80 -12.54
CA VAL A 37 -8.30 13.57 -13.26
C VAL A 37 -9.37 13.36 -14.35
N PRO A 38 -9.00 13.15 -15.64
CA PRO A 38 -9.98 12.92 -16.69
C PRO A 38 -10.64 11.55 -16.51
N VAL A 39 -11.92 11.54 -16.17
CA VAL A 39 -12.76 10.33 -16.15
C VAL A 39 -13.47 10.22 -17.50
N SER A 40 -13.61 9.00 -18.03
CA SER A 40 -14.39 8.75 -19.24
C SER A 40 -15.79 9.39 -19.15
N PRO A 41 -16.19 10.23 -20.13
CA PRO A 41 -17.48 10.93 -20.10
C PRO A 41 -18.68 9.98 -19.98
N TRP A 42 -18.53 8.72 -20.37
CA TRP A 42 -19.58 7.71 -20.26
C TRP A 42 -19.85 7.25 -18.83
N LEU A 43 -18.83 7.13 -17.98
CA LEU A 43 -19.02 6.72 -16.58
C LEU A 43 -19.74 7.83 -15.79
N GLY A 44 -19.36 9.08 -16.06
CA GLY A 44 -20.05 10.27 -15.55
C GLY A 44 -21.51 10.32 -16.04
N VAL A 45 -21.77 10.08 -17.32
CA VAL A 45 -23.13 10.08 -17.88
C VAL A 45 -23.98 8.94 -17.32
N VAL A 46 -23.45 7.74 -17.12
CA VAL A 46 -24.18 6.61 -16.53
C VAL A 46 -24.51 6.90 -15.07
N LEU A 47 -23.56 7.40 -14.28
CA LEU A 47 -23.78 7.76 -12.87
C LEU A 47 -24.74 8.97 -12.72
N ILE A 48 -24.63 9.98 -13.58
CA ILE A 48 -25.48 11.17 -13.58
C ILE A 48 -26.89 10.86 -14.09
N LYS A 49 -27.05 10.04 -15.14
CA LYS A 49 -28.37 9.59 -15.59
C LYS A 49 -29.03 8.73 -14.51
N CYS A 50 -28.32 7.79 -13.90
CA CYS A 50 -28.85 7.06 -12.74
C CYS A 50 -29.26 7.99 -11.60
N ARG A 51 -28.50 9.04 -11.29
CA ARG A 51 -28.84 10.03 -10.26
C ARG A 51 -30.06 10.89 -10.62
N LYS A 52 -30.22 11.34 -11.87
CA LYS A 52 -31.39 12.11 -12.32
C LYS A 52 -32.67 11.27 -12.33
N THR A 53 -32.60 10.02 -12.77
CA THR A 53 -33.73 9.08 -12.68
C THR A 53 -34.12 8.78 -11.22
N LEU A 54 -33.16 8.84 -10.28
CA LEU A 54 -33.40 8.67 -8.84
C LEU A 54 -34.06 9.87 -8.15
N HIS A 55 -33.86 11.10 -8.63
CA HIS A 55 -34.53 12.29 -8.09
C HIS A 55 -35.93 12.50 -8.69
N GLY A 56 -36.15 12.11 -9.95
CA GLY A 56 -37.48 12.20 -10.58
C GLY A 56 -38.53 11.22 -10.01
N LEU A 57 -38.11 10.14 -9.36
CA LEU A 57 -39.00 9.17 -8.70
C LEU A 57 -39.35 9.53 -7.24
N SER A 58 -38.89 10.69 -6.74
CA SER A 58 -39.09 11.14 -5.36
C SER A 58 -40.14 12.24 -5.21
N SER A 59 -40.79 12.70 -6.29
CA SER A 59 -41.71 13.84 -6.27
C SER A 59 -43.18 13.50 -6.59
N GLU A 60 -43.56 12.23 -6.72
CA GLU A 60 -44.98 11.87 -6.81
C GLU A 60 -45.53 11.52 -5.42
N ALA A 61 -46.53 12.31 -5.02
CA ALA A 61 -47.21 12.24 -3.74
C ALA A 61 -47.83 10.86 -3.48
N VAL A 62 -47.53 10.29 -2.31
CA VAL A 62 -48.11 9.04 -1.81
C VAL A 62 -49.43 9.36 -1.09
N PRO A 63 -50.59 8.79 -1.48
CA PRO A 63 -51.77 8.82 -0.63
C PRO A 63 -51.63 7.75 0.48
N LYS A 64 -51.89 8.18 1.71
CA LYS A 64 -51.95 7.33 2.92
C LYS A 64 -53.08 6.31 2.79
N LYS A 65 -52.78 5.01 2.79
CA LYS A 65 -53.65 3.98 3.38
C LYS A 65 -52.83 2.88 4.06
N ARG A 66 -53.15 2.65 5.34
CA ARG A 66 -52.79 1.49 6.16
C ARG A 66 -53.44 0.24 5.56
N HIS A 67 -52.72 -0.88 5.50
CA HIS A 67 -53.14 -2.19 6.03
C HIS A 67 -52.05 -3.27 5.81
N LEU A 68 -51.77 -3.99 6.91
CA LEU A 68 -51.37 -5.40 7.06
C LEU A 68 -50.03 -5.95 6.51
N HIS A 69 -49.30 -6.57 7.44
CA HIS A 69 -48.14 -7.45 7.27
C HIS A 69 -48.42 -8.65 6.34
N GLN A 70 -47.44 -9.04 5.51
CA GLN A 70 -46.67 -10.30 5.59
C GLN A 70 -45.90 -10.57 4.29
N GLU A 71 -44.75 -11.25 4.44
CA GLU A 71 -43.86 -11.80 3.40
C GLU A 71 -42.92 -10.86 2.62
N ALA A 72 -41.92 -10.31 3.31
CA ALA A 72 -40.68 -9.89 2.66
C ALA A 72 -39.81 -11.12 2.32
N LYS A 73 -40.14 -11.81 1.21
CA LYS A 73 -39.22 -12.77 0.58
C LYS A 73 -38.05 -12.00 -0.06
N SER A 74 -36.84 -12.40 0.34
CA SER A 74 -35.49 -11.92 -0.06
C SER A 74 -35.41 -11.01 -1.32
N PRO A 75 -34.88 -9.78 -1.20
CA PRO A 75 -34.73 -8.83 -2.31
C PRO A 75 -33.53 -9.09 -3.24
N GLU A 76 -32.70 -10.12 -2.98
CA GLU A 76 -31.42 -10.27 -3.69
C GLU A 76 -31.53 -10.83 -5.11
N LYS A 77 -32.64 -11.46 -5.51
CA LYS A 77 -32.75 -12.16 -6.80
C LYS A 77 -33.40 -11.37 -7.96
N ARG A 78 -33.93 -10.16 -7.74
CA ARG A 78 -34.79 -9.50 -8.74
C ARG A 78 -34.11 -8.55 -9.73
N CYS A 79 -32.88 -8.11 -9.50
CA CYS A 79 -32.31 -7.00 -10.28
C CYS A 79 -31.66 -7.43 -11.60
N LEU A 80 -31.01 -8.60 -11.65
CA LEU A 80 -30.38 -9.12 -12.86
C LEU A 80 -31.38 -9.66 -13.90
N ALA A 81 -32.64 -9.87 -13.49
CA ALA A 81 -33.72 -10.35 -14.34
C ALA A 81 -34.70 -9.23 -14.77
N CYS A 82 -34.39 -7.96 -14.48
CA CYS A 82 -35.24 -6.84 -14.91
C CYS A 82 -35.06 -6.63 -16.43
N PRO A 83 -36.10 -6.86 -17.26
CA PRO A 83 -35.98 -6.81 -18.71
C PRO A 83 -35.96 -5.37 -19.26
N CYS A 84 -35.80 -4.35 -18.41
CA CYS A 84 -35.79 -2.98 -18.92
C CYS A 84 -34.49 -2.70 -19.70
N GLU A 85 -34.62 -1.96 -20.79
CA GLU A 85 -33.53 -1.65 -21.72
C GLU A 85 -32.31 -1.04 -21.03
N THR A 86 -32.53 -0.23 -19.98
CA THR A 86 -31.46 0.37 -19.18
C THR A 86 -30.66 -0.68 -18.40
N CYS A 87 -31.33 -1.65 -17.77
CA CYS A 87 -30.65 -2.74 -17.06
C CYS A 87 -29.90 -3.65 -18.04
N ALA A 88 -30.48 -3.92 -19.21
CA ALA A 88 -29.82 -4.69 -20.26
C ALA A 88 -28.56 -3.99 -20.79
N LYS A 89 -28.62 -2.68 -21.07
CA LYS A 89 -27.45 -1.89 -21.50
C LYS A 89 -26.37 -1.79 -20.42
N ALA A 90 -26.77 -1.62 -19.16
CA ALA A 90 -25.83 -1.63 -18.05
C ALA A 90 -25.15 -2.99 -17.88
N ALA A 91 -25.91 -4.09 -17.95
CA ALA A 91 -25.37 -5.44 -17.92
C ALA A 91 -24.41 -5.67 -19.09
N ALA A 92 -24.80 -5.31 -20.31
CA ALA A 92 -23.98 -5.43 -21.51
C ALA A 92 -22.65 -4.65 -21.38
N PHE A 93 -22.70 -3.43 -20.84
CA PHE A 93 -21.49 -2.64 -20.56
C PHE A 93 -20.61 -3.29 -19.49
N LEU A 94 -21.16 -3.70 -18.35
CA LEU A 94 -20.39 -4.34 -17.28
C LEU A 94 -19.76 -5.67 -17.73
N THR A 95 -20.31 -6.31 -18.76
CA THR A 95 -19.75 -7.51 -19.39
C THR A 95 -18.83 -7.21 -20.58
N SER A 96 -18.77 -5.97 -21.07
CA SER A 96 -17.87 -5.59 -22.15
C SER A 96 -16.45 -5.39 -21.61
N PRO A 97 -15.40 -5.62 -22.42
CA PRO A 97 -14.02 -5.35 -22.01
C PRO A 97 -13.83 -3.94 -21.45
N GLN A 98 -14.43 -2.91 -22.06
CA GLN A 98 -14.32 -1.54 -21.57
C GLN A 98 -15.00 -1.32 -20.22
N GLY A 99 -16.17 -1.95 -19.97
CA GLY A 99 -16.83 -1.82 -18.67
C GLY A 99 -16.09 -2.58 -17.58
N ILE A 100 -15.46 -3.71 -17.91
CA ILE A 100 -14.57 -4.45 -17.00
C ILE A 100 -13.32 -3.65 -16.71
N GLU A 101 -12.71 -3.01 -17.71
CA GLU A 101 -11.58 -2.10 -17.52
C GLU A 101 -11.97 -0.91 -16.64
N CYS A 102 -13.12 -0.27 -16.91
CA CYS A 102 -13.62 0.85 -16.09
C CYS A 102 -13.92 0.43 -14.64
N LEU A 103 -14.50 -0.75 -14.45
CA LEU A 103 -14.74 -1.31 -13.12
C LEU A 103 -13.43 -1.70 -12.45
N GLY A 104 -12.48 -2.27 -13.17
CA GLY A 104 -11.16 -2.59 -12.63
C GLY A 104 -10.40 -1.32 -12.25
N ALA A 105 -10.57 -0.26 -13.03
CA ALA A 105 -9.99 1.05 -12.80
C ALA A 105 -10.60 1.79 -11.60
N ALA A 106 -11.93 1.76 -11.48
CA ALA A 106 -12.66 2.26 -10.32
C ALA A 106 -12.49 1.35 -9.07
N CYS A 107 -12.09 0.12 -9.35
CA CYS A 107 -12.03 -1.05 -8.49
C CYS A 107 -10.83 -1.22 -7.58
N ALA A 108 -9.88 -0.31 -7.41
CA ALA A 108 -8.60 -0.58 -6.69
C ALA A 108 -8.72 -1.22 -5.27
N ASP A 109 -9.94 -1.38 -4.77
CA ASP A 109 -10.33 -2.35 -3.75
C ASP A 109 -10.27 -3.84 -4.23
N PRO A 110 -9.34 -4.66 -3.70
CA PRO A 110 -9.29 -6.10 -3.99
C PRO A 110 -10.60 -6.84 -3.77
N GLU A 111 -11.44 -6.42 -2.81
CA GLU A 111 -12.71 -7.10 -2.55
C GLU A 111 -13.68 -6.92 -3.72
N ILE A 112 -13.67 -5.77 -4.37
CA ILE A 112 -14.54 -5.52 -5.51
C ILE A 112 -14.00 -6.23 -6.74
N LEU A 113 -12.69 -6.24 -6.96
CA LEU A 113 -12.07 -7.00 -8.06
C LEU A 113 -12.30 -8.51 -7.90
N ALA A 114 -12.20 -9.03 -6.67
CA ALA A 114 -12.54 -10.42 -6.37
C ALA A 114 -14.02 -10.70 -6.67
N ARG A 115 -14.94 -9.84 -6.25
CA ARG A 115 -16.37 -9.97 -6.57
C ARG A 115 -16.63 -9.93 -8.08
N LEU A 116 -15.97 -9.04 -8.80
CA LEU A 116 -16.05 -8.97 -10.27
C LEU A 116 -15.55 -10.26 -10.92
N SER A 117 -14.47 -10.84 -10.40
CA SER A 117 -13.94 -12.12 -10.89
C SER A 117 -14.91 -13.29 -10.69
N LEU A 118 -15.85 -13.18 -9.73
CA LEU A 118 -16.87 -14.20 -9.46
C LEU A 118 -18.16 -13.98 -10.27
N CYS A 119 -18.38 -12.78 -10.83
CA CYS A 119 -19.60 -12.42 -11.52
C CYS A 119 -19.72 -13.08 -12.91
N SER A 120 -18.62 -13.28 -13.64
CA SER A 120 -18.61 -14.03 -14.90
C SER A 120 -17.25 -14.60 -15.26
N ARG A 121 -17.21 -15.64 -16.10
CA ARG A 121 -15.95 -16.21 -16.62
C ARG A 121 -15.16 -15.22 -17.48
N SER A 122 -15.83 -14.34 -18.24
CA SER A 122 -15.15 -13.33 -19.05
C SER A 122 -14.49 -12.28 -18.16
N GLN A 123 -15.20 -11.80 -17.13
CA GLN A 123 -14.69 -10.87 -16.12
C GLN A 123 -13.51 -11.47 -15.37
N HIS A 124 -13.62 -12.73 -14.96
CA HIS A 124 -12.50 -13.46 -14.37
C HIS A 124 -11.27 -13.43 -15.27
N ARG A 125 -11.41 -13.84 -16.54
CA ARG A 125 -10.29 -13.87 -17.50
C ARG A 125 -9.65 -12.50 -17.67
N THR A 126 -10.45 -11.45 -17.85
CA THR A 126 -9.92 -10.09 -18.04
C THR A 126 -9.22 -9.55 -16.79
N VAL A 127 -9.78 -9.76 -15.59
CA VAL A 127 -9.18 -9.25 -14.34
C VAL A 127 -7.90 -10.02 -13.96
N HIS A 128 -7.80 -11.28 -14.37
CA HIS A 128 -6.61 -12.11 -14.20
C HIS A 128 -5.65 -12.06 -15.39
N ASP A 129 -5.95 -11.27 -16.41
CA ASP A 129 -5.07 -11.08 -17.56
C ASP A 129 -3.81 -10.29 -17.17
N ALA A 130 -2.65 -10.78 -17.59
CA ALA A 130 -1.37 -10.20 -17.20
C ALA A 130 -1.18 -8.78 -17.77
N GLU A 131 -1.60 -8.54 -19.02
CA GLU A 131 -1.51 -7.22 -19.65
C GLU A 131 -2.43 -6.21 -18.96
N PHE A 132 -3.64 -6.65 -18.58
CA PHE A 132 -4.55 -5.83 -17.78
C PHE A 132 -3.90 -5.40 -16.45
N LEU A 133 -3.33 -6.35 -15.71
CA LEU A 133 -2.70 -6.07 -14.41
C LEU A 133 -1.47 -5.16 -14.54
N GLN A 134 -0.63 -5.38 -15.57
CA GLN A 134 0.53 -4.54 -15.84
C GLN A 134 0.13 -3.10 -16.21
N ARG A 135 -0.86 -2.93 -17.10
CA ARG A 135 -1.40 -1.61 -17.44
C ARG A 135 -1.95 -0.89 -16.21
N ARG A 136 -2.72 -1.59 -15.37
CA ARG A 136 -3.27 -1.03 -14.13
C ARG A 136 -2.19 -0.67 -13.10
N ALA A 137 -1.15 -1.49 -12.99
CA ALA A 137 -0.01 -1.20 -12.14
C ALA A 137 0.71 0.09 -12.62
N ALA A 138 0.95 0.22 -13.93
CA ALA A 138 1.55 1.42 -14.52
C ALA A 138 0.71 2.68 -14.29
N GLU A 139 -0.61 2.61 -14.49
CA GLU A 139 -1.53 3.74 -14.24
C GLU A 139 -1.56 4.18 -12.78
N LEU A 140 -1.33 3.27 -11.84
CA LEU A 140 -1.27 3.55 -10.40
C LEU A 140 0.16 3.88 -9.92
N GLY A 141 1.16 3.86 -10.81
CA GLY A 141 2.57 4.00 -10.44
C GLY A 141 3.06 2.90 -9.50
N LYS A 142 2.49 1.70 -9.58
CA LYS A 142 2.82 0.56 -8.72
C LYS A 142 3.64 -0.49 -9.45
N ARG A 143 4.49 -1.18 -8.70
CA ARG A 143 5.23 -2.35 -9.17
C ARG A 143 4.46 -3.63 -8.83
N VAL A 144 4.45 -4.57 -9.77
CA VAL A 144 3.91 -5.93 -9.61
C VAL A 144 4.96 -6.92 -10.10
N ALA A 145 5.03 -8.10 -9.49
CA ALA A 145 5.95 -9.15 -9.93
C ALA A 145 5.48 -9.78 -11.25
N SER A 146 6.32 -10.57 -11.90
CA SER A 146 5.92 -11.43 -13.03
C SER A 146 5.88 -12.90 -12.56
N PRO A 147 4.75 -13.62 -12.70
CA PRO A 147 3.48 -13.16 -13.27
C PRO A 147 2.71 -12.24 -12.31
N ALA A 148 2.10 -11.18 -12.86
CA ALA A 148 1.37 -10.19 -12.08
C ALA A 148 0.11 -10.78 -11.46
N ARG A 149 -0.18 -10.40 -10.21
CA ARG A 149 -1.39 -10.82 -9.50
C ARG A 149 -2.19 -9.62 -9.02
N LEU A 150 -3.52 -9.75 -9.10
CA LEU A 150 -4.47 -8.79 -8.58
C LEU A 150 -4.24 -8.46 -7.10
N GLU A 151 -3.92 -9.49 -6.30
CA GLU A 151 -3.61 -9.35 -4.88
C GLU A 151 -2.40 -8.44 -4.64
N GLN A 152 -1.35 -8.54 -5.46
CA GLN A 152 -0.15 -7.70 -5.34
C GLN A 152 -0.48 -6.24 -5.61
N LEU A 153 -1.25 -5.96 -6.67
CA LEU A 153 -1.69 -4.60 -6.98
C LEU A 153 -2.53 -4.02 -5.84
N ALA A 154 -3.51 -4.76 -5.39
CA ALA A 154 -4.37 -4.37 -4.28
C ALA A 154 -3.60 -4.13 -2.97
N PHE A 155 -2.64 -5.00 -2.65
CA PHE A 155 -1.79 -4.85 -1.49
C PHE A 155 -0.92 -3.61 -1.60
N SER A 156 -0.32 -3.35 -2.76
CA SER A 156 0.53 -2.17 -3.01
C SER A 156 -0.20 -0.84 -2.83
N VAL A 157 -1.50 -0.79 -3.15
CA VAL A 157 -2.36 0.39 -2.90
C VAL A 157 -2.71 0.49 -1.42
N ALA A 158 -3.00 -0.64 -0.76
CA ALA A 158 -3.39 -0.64 0.65
C ALA A 158 -2.24 -0.34 1.62
N VAL A 159 -1.00 -0.69 1.26
CA VAL A 159 0.20 -0.48 2.10
C VAL A 159 0.74 0.95 2.02
N GLU A 160 0.49 1.67 0.93
CA GLU A 160 1.02 3.03 0.71
C GLU A 160 0.64 4.04 1.81
N PRO A 161 -0.62 4.13 2.28
CA PRO A 161 -0.97 5.04 3.38
C PRO A 161 -0.32 4.67 4.71
N LEU A 162 0.15 3.42 4.85
CA LEU A 162 0.82 2.93 6.04
C LEU A 162 2.33 3.13 5.97
N CYS A 163 2.92 3.06 4.78
CA CYS A 163 4.35 3.05 4.54
C CYS A 163 4.83 4.21 3.64
N GLY A 164 4.14 5.35 3.67
CA GLY A 164 4.63 6.61 3.08
C GLY A 164 6.00 7.04 3.63
N LEU A 165 6.59 8.09 3.06
CA LEU A 165 7.94 8.56 3.39
C LEU A 165 8.17 8.61 4.92
N ASP A 166 9.10 7.77 5.40
CA ASP A 166 9.51 7.58 6.81
C ASP A 166 8.52 6.96 7.80
N THR A 167 7.38 6.44 7.36
CA THR A 167 6.33 5.92 8.27
C THR A 167 6.51 4.46 8.67
N ASN A 168 7.42 3.71 8.03
CA ASN A 168 7.71 2.33 8.40
C ASN A 168 8.77 2.19 9.52
N HIS A 169 9.27 3.31 10.05
CA HIS A 169 10.23 3.36 11.14
C HIS A 169 9.52 3.25 12.49
N ILE A 170 10.04 2.40 13.36
CA ILE A 170 9.59 2.21 14.75
C ILE A 170 10.69 2.65 15.69
N TYR A 171 10.35 3.60 16.55
CA TYR A 171 11.25 4.14 17.55
C TYR A 171 11.02 3.53 18.93
N PHE A 172 12.08 3.53 19.72
CA PHE A 172 12.09 2.98 21.08
C PHE A 172 12.39 4.08 22.08
N SER A 173 12.02 3.88 23.33
CA SER A 173 12.41 4.79 24.42
C SER A 173 13.92 5.04 24.40
N TYR A 174 14.32 6.30 24.64
CA TYR A 174 15.70 6.79 24.55
C TYR A 174 16.71 5.91 25.32
N GLY A 175 17.98 5.90 24.87
CA GLY A 175 19.09 5.31 25.64
C GLY A 175 19.33 3.81 25.42
N GLY A 176 18.92 3.23 24.28
CA GLY A 176 19.22 1.83 23.97
C GLY A 176 18.18 0.83 24.50
N GLY A 177 17.03 1.31 24.97
CA GLY A 177 15.92 0.46 25.38
C GLY A 177 15.29 -0.36 24.24
N SER A 178 14.53 -1.38 24.62
CA SER A 178 13.70 -2.21 23.74
C SER A 178 12.20 -1.96 23.93
N GLN A 179 11.83 -0.97 24.75
CA GLN A 179 10.45 -0.62 24.99
C GLN A 179 9.94 0.24 23.82
N LEU A 180 8.82 -0.18 23.23
CA LEU A 180 8.13 0.57 22.19
C LEU A 180 7.61 1.90 22.75
N GLN A 181 7.73 2.97 21.98
CA GLN A 181 7.03 4.21 22.33
C GLN A 181 5.53 4.04 22.09
N GLY A 182 4.70 4.65 22.94
CA GLY A 182 3.24 4.55 22.81
C GLY A 182 2.71 5.09 21.47
N SER A 183 3.43 6.05 20.87
CA SER A 183 3.15 6.60 19.53
C SER A 183 3.22 5.58 18.41
N GLU A 184 3.96 4.47 18.58
CA GLU A 184 4.17 3.46 17.56
C GLU A 184 3.05 2.39 17.53
N LEU A 185 2.30 2.26 18.63
CA LEU A 185 1.26 1.23 18.77
C LEU A 185 0.15 1.35 17.72
N PRO A 186 -0.37 2.56 17.38
CA PRO A 186 -1.35 2.70 16.30
C PRO A 186 -0.84 2.25 14.94
N PHE A 187 0.45 2.46 14.64
CA PHE A 187 1.05 1.95 13.41
C PHE A 187 1.08 0.41 13.42
N LEU A 188 1.55 -0.21 14.50
CA LEU A 188 1.63 -1.67 14.61
C LEU A 188 0.25 -2.34 14.54
N ALA A 189 -0.77 -1.72 15.13
CA ALA A 189 -2.15 -2.18 15.01
C ALA A 189 -2.65 -2.13 13.55
N LYS A 190 -2.38 -1.03 12.82
CA LYS A 190 -2.72 -0.92 11.39
C LYS A 190 -1.94 -1.92 10.52
N ALA A 191 -0.65 -2.11 10.80
CA ALA A 191 0.20 -3.09 10.13
C ALA A 191 -0.32 -4.52 10.31
N ALA A 192 -0.67 -4.90 11.54
CA ALA A 192 -1.24 -6.21 11.84
C ALA A 192 -2.61 -6.39 11.16
N ALA A 193 -3.46 -5.37 11.17
CA ALA A 193 -4.76 -5.42 10.50
C ALA A 193 -4.63 -5.61 8.98
N LEU A 194 -3.69 -4.88 8.35
CA LEU A 194 -3.39 -5.02 6.94
C LEU A 194 -2.86 -6.44 6.62
N ALA A 195 -1.89 -6.93 7.38
CA ALA A 195 -1.33 -8.27 7.17
C ALA A 195 -2.38 -9.37 7.39
N ARG A 196 -3.33 -9.22 8.32
CA ARG A 196 -4.45 -10.17 8.48
C ARG A 196 -5.39 -10.18 7.29
N ARG A 197 -5.66 -9.02 6.68
CA ARG A 197 -6.52 -8.91 5.48
C ARG A 197 -5.94 -9.66 4.28
N PHE A 198 -4.62 -9.72 4.14
CA PHE A 198 -3.93 -10.40 3.05
C PHE A 198 -3.18 -11.62 3.58
N SER A 199 -3.81 -12.80 3.58
CA SER A 199 -3.32 -14.00 4.27
C SER A 199 -1.95 -14.50 3.84
N ARG A 200 -1.50 -14.15 2.63
CA ARG A 200 -0.20 -14.55 2.06
C ARG A 200 0.94 -13.59 2.41
N VAL A 201 0.63 -12.44 3.00
CA VAL A 201 1.63 -11.44 3.39
C VAL A 201 2.45 -11.95 4.59
N ASN A 202 3.74 -11.71 4.60
CA ASN A 202 4.58 -11.90 5.78
C ASN A 202 5.09 -10.54 6.24
N VAL A 203 5.25 -10.35 7.54
CA VAL A 203 5.86 -9.15 8.10
C VAL A 203 7.33 -9.45 8.40
N HIS A 204 8.23 -8.59 7.94
CA HIS A 204 9.65 -8.67 8.22
C HIS A 204 10.10 -7.43 9.00
N ILE A 205 10.83 -7.63 10.08
CA ILE A 205 11.31 -6.55 10.94
C ILE A 205 12.83 -6.47 10.82
N ASP A 206 13.35 -5.35 10.33
CA ASP A 206 14.79 -5.05 10.39
C ASP A 206 15.05 -4.14 11.59
N ALA A 207 15.70 -4.67 12.63
CA ALA A 207 15.98 -3.92 13.84
C ALA A 207 17.46 -3.56 13.96
N HIS A 208 17.72 -2.36 14.48
CA HIS A 208 19.05 -1.77 14.56
C HIS A 208 19.36 -1.31 15.98
N ALA A 209 20.64 -1.30 16.32
CA ALA A 209 21.16 -0.57 17.45
C ALA A 209 21.69 0.79 16.97
N GLY A 210 21.80 1.78 17.86
CA GLY A 210 22.46 3.03 17.51
C GLY A 210 23.96 2.81 17.28
N VAL A 211 24.57 3.67 16.47
CA VAL A 211 26.02 3.64 16.14
C VAL A 211 26.94 3.65 17.38
N ARG A 212 26.47 4.23 18.49
CA ARG A 212 27.18 4.31 19.79
C ARG A 212 26.93 3.12 20.71
N ALA A 213 26.19 2.09 20.27
CA ALA A 213 25.96 0.91 21.09
C ALA A 213 27.29 0.21 21.43
N PRO A 214 27.49 -0.25 22.67
CA PRO A 214 28.78 -0.73 23.15
C PRO A 214 29.10 -2.12 22.60
N GLY A 215 30.09 -2.22 21.72
CA GLY A 215 30.56 -3.49 21.17
C GLY A 215 29.52 -4.26 20.36
N ARG A 216 30.01 -5.22 19.58
CA ARG A 216 29.20 -6.04 18.67
C ARG A 216 28.08 -6.82 19.37
N LEU A 217 28.42 -7.53 20.45
CA LEU A 217 27.50 -8.46 21.11
C LEU A 217 26.31 -7.73 21.73
N VAL A 218 26.54 -6.59 22.41
CA VAL A 218 25.47 -5.83 23.03
C VAL A 218 24.58 -5.22 21.96
N ALA A 219 25.16 -4.60 20.92
CA ALA A 219 24.38 -4.05 19.81
C ALA A 219 23.47 -5.10 19.14
N LYS A 220 23.99 -6.31 18.90
CA LYS A 220 23.22 -7.41 18.34
C LYS A 220 22.07 -7.85 19.26
N ARG A 221 22.35 -7.97 20.57
CA ARG A 221 21.32 -8.31 21.57
C ARG A 221 20.24 -7.23 21.68
N THR A 222 20.63 -5.95 21.67
CA THR A 222 19.69 -4.82 21.73
C THR A 222 18.78 -4.78 20.51
N SER A 223 19.34 -4.89 19.31
CA SER A 223 18.52 -4.97 18.08
C SER A 223 17.60 -6.20 18.06
N GLN A 224 18.07 -7.35 18.55
CA GLN A 224 17.22 -8.53 18.70
C GLN A 224 16.08 -8.33 19.71
N ALA A 225 16.35 -7.69 20.85
CA ALA A 225 15.34 -7.38 21.86
C ALA A 225 14.24 -6.46 21.29
N ARG A 226 14.65 -5.46 20.49
CA ARG A 226 13.74 -4.55 19.78
C ARG A 226 12.84 -5.26 18.78
N ALA A 227 13.43 -6.10 17.93
CA ALA A 227 12.66 -6.92 16.99
C ALA A 227 11.64 -7.80 17.72
N LYS A 228 12.05 -8.43 18.83
CA LYS A 228 11.16 -9.26 19.66
C LYS A 228 10.04 -8.44 20.32
N ALA A 229 10.27 -7.19 20.69
CA ALA A 229 9.23 -6.32 21.23
C ALA A 229 8.15 -6.03 20.17
N ILE A 230 8.56 -5.72 18.94
CA ILE A 230 7.63 -5.53 17.81
C ILE A 230 6.89 -6.83 17.49
N LEU A 231 7.58 -7.97 17.44
CA LEU A 231 6.97 -9.28 17.21
C LEU A 231 5.88 -9.56 18.24
N LYS A 232 6.17 -9.38 19.54
CA LYS A 232 5.19 -9.57 20.62
C LYS A 232 3.96 -8.68 20.44
N GLU A 233 4.16 -7.42 20.07
CA GLU A 233 3.05 -6.50 19.82
C GLU A 233 2.21 -6.95 18.61
N LEU A 234 2.83 -7.30 17.48
CA LEU A 234 2.11 -7.80 16.31
C LEU A 234 1.33 -9.10 16.60
N VAL A 235 1.89 -10.01 17.41
CA VAL A 235 1.20 -11.22 17.88
C VAL A 235 0.02 -10.86 18.79
N ALA A 236 0.19 -9.91 19.71
CA ALA A 236 -0.90 -9.41 20.56
C ALA A 236 -2.04 -8.79 19.74
N GLN A 237 -1.71 -8.17 18.60
CA GLN A 237 -2.70 -7.68 17.64
C GLN A 237 -3.35 -8.80 16.81
N GLY A 238 -2.99 -10.06 17.00
CA GLY A 238 -3.60 -11.23 16.35
C GLY A 238 -2.93 -11.69 15.05
N LEU A 239 -1.71 -11.23 14.75
CA LEU A 239 -0.94 -11.75 13.62
C LEU A 239 -0.24 -13.07 14.04
N PRO A 240 -0.36 -14.17 13.27
CA PRO A 240 0.33 -15.42 13.58
C PRO A 240 1.85 -15.24 13.62
N GLU A 241 2.52 -15.78 14.65
CA GLU A 241 3.96 -15.63 14.83
C GLU A 241 4.77 -16.18 13.65
N ASN A 242 4.31 -17.27 13.02
CA ASN A 242 4.96 -17.87 11.84
C ASN A 242 4.90 -16.99 10.57
N ARG A 243 4.12 -15.90 10.57
CA ARG A 243 4.08 -14.90 9.50
C ARG A 243 4.95 -13.69 9.79
N ILE A 244 5.70 -13.71 10.89
CA ILE A 244 6.58 -12.64 11.32
C ILE A 244 8.02 -13.18 11.31
N SER A 245 8.89 -12.47 10.63
CA SER A 245 10.33 -12.74 10.61
C SER A 245 11.08 -11.47 11.01
N PHE A 246 12.32 -11.61 11.45
CA PHE A 246 13.13 -10.44 11.77
C PHE A 246 14.61 -10.67 11.55
N THR A 247 15.32 -9.57 11.30
CA THR A 247 16.79 -9.52 11.28
C THR A 247 17.25 -8.49 12.28
N ALA A 248 18.16 -8.88 13.17
CA ALA A 248 18.82 -7.97 14.10
C ALA A 248 20.15 -7.54 13.49
N TRP A 249 20.28 -6.30 13.03
CA TRP A 249 21.47 -5.83 12.30
C TRP A 249 22.61 -5.35 13.20
N GLY A 250 22.40 -5.24 14.52
CA GLY A 250 23.42 -4.64 15.39
C GLY A 250 23.69 -3.20 14.97
N ARG A 251 24.96 -2.84 14.80
CA ARG A 251 25.38 -1.52 14.30
C ARG A 251 25.61 -1.46 12.80
N LEU A 252 25.64 -2.62 12.13
CA LEU A 252 26.17 -2.76 10.77
C LEU A 252 25.54 -1.79 9.78
N VAL A 253 24.21 -1.76 9.73
CA VAL A 253 23.47 -0.88 8.80
C VAL A 253 23.45 0.56 9.33
N SER A 254 23.24 0.74 10.64
CA SER A 254 23.17 2.07 11.26
C SER A 254 24.46 2.89 11.17
N ALA A 255 25.60 2.25 10.87
CA ALA A 255 26.88 2.92 10.69
C ALA A 255 26.93 3.81 9.43
N ALA A 256 26.04 3.58 8.47
CA ALA A 256 25.91 4.36 7.24
C ALA A 256 24.82 5.46 7.35
N TRP A 257 24.31 5.72 8.55
CA TRP A 257 23.25 6.71 8.78
C TRP A 257 23.80 7.90 9.58
N PRO A 258 23.24 9.12 9.40
CA PRO A 258 23.63 10.27 10.19
C PRO A 258 23.47 10.02 11.70
N GLU A 259 24.46 10.44 12.50
CA GLU A 259 24.40 10.28 13.96
C GLU A 259 23.30 11.16 14.57
N ASN A 260 22.13 10.57 14.84
CA ASN A 260 21.05 11.25 15.56
C ASN A 260 20.23 10.24 16.40
N GLU A 261 19.27 10.71 17.18
CA GLU A 261 18.47 9.83 18.04
C GLU A 261 17.64 8.79 17.25
N ARG A 262 17.47 9.00 15.94
CA ARG A 262 16.69 8.15 15.04
C ARG A 262 17.47 6.95 14.49
N VAL A 263 18.79 6.87 14.67
CA VAL A 263 19.56 5.66 14.25
C VAL A 263 19.15 4.41 15.03
N ALA A 264 18.67 4.58 16.26
CA ALA A 264 18.24 3.50 17.12
C ALA A 264 16.78 3.10 16.84
N ARG A 265 16.51 2.55 15.65
CA ARG A 265 15.16 2.21 15.18
C ARG A 265 15.01 0.75 14.73
N ALA A 266 13.79 0.37 14.45
CA ALA A 266 13.48 -0.79 13.63
C ALA A 266 12.61 -0.36 12.44
N GLU A 267 12.56 -1.18 11.42
CA GLU A 267 11.82 -0.91 10.19
C GLU A 267 10.92 -2.11 9.88
N VAL A 268 9.66 -1.84 9.56
CA VAL A 268 8.67 -2.87 9.28
C VAL A 268 8.45 -2.95 7.77
N TYR A 269 8.61 -4.15 7.24
CA TYR A 269 8.42 -4.48 5.84
C TYR A 269 7.34 -5.54 5.70
N PHE A 270 6.63 -5.51 4.59
CA PHE A 270 5.67 -6.51 4.19
C PHE A 270 6.19 -7.25 2.97
N LYS A 271 6.17 -8.58 3.03
CA LYS A 271 6.56 -9.47 1.94
C LYS A 271 5.32 -10.14 1.37
N LEU A 272 5.10 -10.01 0.07
CA LEU A 272 4.04 -10.72 -0.65
C LEU A 272 4.67 -11.31 -1.89
N ASP A 273 4.75 -12.64 -1.94
CA ASP A 273 5.55 -13.35 -2.94
C ASP A 273 7.02 -12.85 -2.89
N ASP A 274 7.60 -12.50 -4.02
CA ASP A 274 8.98 -11.99 -4.14
C ASP A 274 9.08 -10.47 -3.96
N MET A 275 7.98 -9.80 -3.61
CA MET A 275 7.92 -8.34 -3.47
C MET A 275 8.02 -7.91 -2.01
N VAL A 276 8.70 -6.78 -1.78
CA VAL A 276 8.87 -6.15 -0.45
C VAL A 276 8.28 -4.74 -0.48
N TYR A 277 7.49 -4.41 0.54
CA TYR A 277 6.80 -3.12 0.69
C TYR A 277 7.06 -2.51 2.09
N PRO A 278 7.45 -1.23 2.20
CA PRO A 278 7.98 -0.42 1.10
C PRO A 278 9.23 -1.07 0.50
N GLU A 279 9.71 -0.55 -0.64
CA GLU A 279 10.96 -1.03 -1.22
C GLU A 279 12.09 -0.91 -0.19
N ARG A 280 12.81 -2.00 0.00
CA ARG A 280 13.89 -2.06 0.99
C ARG A 280 15.09 -1.28 0.45
N PRO A 281 15.61 -0.27 1.17
CA PRO A 281 16.70 0.56 0.66
C PRO A 281 17.98 -0.22 0.34
N GLU A 282 18.74 0.25 -0.65
CA GLU A 282 19.95 -0.43 -1.13
C GLU A 282 21.04 -0.59 -0.08
N TYR A 283 21.08 0.28 0.93
CA TYR A 283 22.03 0.18 2.02
C TYR A 283 21.87 -1.11 2.83
N TYR A 284 20.82 -1.92 2.65
CA TYR A 284 20.74 -3.26 3.24
C TYR A 284 21.59 -4.30 2.49
N ASN A 285 22.11 -3.96 1.32
CA ASN A 285 23.03 -4.80 0.54
C ASN A 285 24.48 -4.64 0.99
N VAL A 286 24.73 -4.09 2.19
CA VAL A 286 26.07 -3.84 2.78
C VAL A 286 27.04 -5.00 2.54
N ARG A 287 26.64 -6.25 2.80
CA ARG A 287 27.55 -7.39 2.68
C ARG A 287 28.02 -7.59 1.25
N SER A 288 27.10 -7.50 0.29
CA SER A 288 27.42 -7.56 -1.13
C SER A 288 28.32 -6.40 -1.53
N GLN A 289 28.04 -5.18 -1.04
CA GLN A 289 28.83 -3.98 -1.34
C GLN A 289 30.25 -4.01 -0.73
N LEU A 290 30.42 -4.69 0.41
CA LEU A 290 31.70 -4.82 1.11
C LEU A 290 32.49 -6.07 0.69
N GLY A 291 31.95 -6.89 -0.22
CA GLY A 291 32.59 -8.14 -0.63
C GLY A 291 32.75 -9.16 0.50
N LEU A 292 31.94 -9.03 1.57
CA LEU A 292 32.01 -9.91 2.73
C LEU A 292 31.24 -11.19 2.40
N ALA A 293 31.94 -12.11 1.75
CA ALA A 293 31.40 -13.39 1.31
C ALA A 293 31.06 -14.31 2.50
N SER A 294 31.69 -14.08 3.66
CA SER A 294 31.55 -14.96 4.82
C SER A 294 30.78 -14.30 5.98
N PRO A 295 29.89 -15.06 6.66
CA PRO A 295 29.38 -14.68 7.97
C PRO A 295 30.47 -14.41 9.02
N ALA A 296 31.69 -14.93 8.79
CA ALA A 296 32.84 -14.86 9.70
C ALA A 296 33.65 -13.57 9.56
N ASP A 297 33.50 -12.80 8.48
CA ASP A 297 34.19 -11.52 8.34
C ASP A 297 33.74 -10.57 9.47
N SER A 298 34.70 -9.94 10.15
CA SER A 298 34.40 -9.29 11.41
C SER A 298 33.46 -8.08 11.18
N GLU A 299 32.31 -8.07 11.87
CA GLU A 299 31.34 -6.97 11.78
C GLU A 299 31.99 -5.61 12.10
N GLU A 300 33.03 -5.59 12.93
CA GLU A 300 33.79 -4.39 13.24
C GLU A 300 34.58 -3.88 12.03
N GLU A 301 35.19 -4.77 11.24
CA GLU A 301 35.84 -4.38 9.98
C GLU A 301 34.82 -3.86 8.96
N ALA A 302 33.65 -4.49 8.87
CA ALA A 302 32.57 -4.03 8.01
C ALA A 302 32.07 -2.62 8.39
N VAL A 303 31.83 -2.40 9.69
CA VAL A 303 31.44 -1.10 10.26
C VAL A 303 32.54 -0.05 10.02
N HIS A 304 33.81 -0.43 10.21
CA HIS A 304 34.94 0.46 9.96
C HIS A 304 35.01 0.89 8.49
N ARG A 305 34.90 -0.06 7.54
CA ARG A 305 34.89 0.23 6.09
C ARG A 305 33.73 1.14 5.67
N LEU A 306 32.54 0.94 6.23
CA LEU A 306 31.38 1.81 5.94
C LEU A 306 31.59 3.24 6.42
N ARG A 307 32.14 3.40 7.63
CA ARG A 307 32.45 4.73 8.17
C ARG A 307 33.46 5.47 7.30
N LEU A 308 34.51 4.78 6.83
CA LEU A 308 35.49 5.38 5.93
C LEU A 308 34.86 5.87 4.61
N ARG A 309 33.99 5.06 3.98
CA ARG A 309 33.28 5.47 2.76
C ARG A 309 32.40 6.70 2.96
N HIS A 310 31.68 6.77 4.08
CA HIS A 310 30.82 7.94 4.35
C HIS A 310 31.63 9.22 4.52
N VAL A 311 32.82 9.14 5.12
CA VAL A 311 33.75 10.28 5.21
C VAL A 311 34.23 10.71 3.82
N GLU A 312 34.50 9.76 2.91
CA GLU A 312 34.90 10.06 1.53
C GLU A 312 33.75 10.73 0.74
N ASP A 313 32.51 10.25 0.88
CA ASP A 313 31.34 10.83 0.21
C ASP A 313 31.03 12.24 0.73
N ASP A 314 31.15 12.48 2.04
CA ASP A 314 30.97 13.81 2.64
C ASP A 314 32.10 14.79 2.25
N LEU A 315 33.33 14.29 2.06
CA LEU A 315 34.45 15.09 1.56
C LEU A 315 34.30 15.45 0.07
N LEU A 316 33.63 14.61 -0.73
CA LEU A 316 33.34 14.90 -2.14
C LEU A 316 32.18 15.89 -2.32
N LEU A 317 31.32 16.06 -1.31
CA LEU A 317 30.20 17.01 -1.31
C LEU A 317 30.59 18.42 -0.80
N PHE A 318 31.79 18.59 -0.25
CA PHE A 318 32.34 19.87 0.22
C PHE A 318 33.52 20.35 -0.63
N VAL A 319 33.30 20.58 -1.92
CA VAL A 319 34.15 21.51 -2.70
C VAL A 319 33.45 22.87 -2.68
N PRO A 320 33.89 23.84 -1.87
CA PRO A 320 33.34 25.19 -1.93
C PRO A 320 33.61 25.74 -3.33
N ALA A 321 32.55 26.18 -4.01
CA ALA A 321 32.63 26.91 -5.27
C ALA A 321 33.21 28.31 -5.04
N THR A 322 34.49 28.37 -4.66
CA THR A 322 35.25 29.60 -4.46
C THR A 322 36.63 29.40 -5.05
N THR A 323 36.68 29.23 -6.37
CA THR A 323 37.68 29.82 -7.27
C THR A 323 37.44 29.23 -8.66
N GLY A 324 37.24 30.10 -9.65
CA GLY A 324 37.07 29.67 -11.03
C GLY A 324 38.34 28.97 -11.52
N PHE A 325 38.23 27.68 -11.85
CA PHE A 325 39.17 26.98 -12.70
C PHE A 325 38.43 26.01 -13.60
N GLN A 326 38.88 25.96 -14.86
CA GLN A 326 38.27 25.23 -15.96
C GLN A 326 38.19 23.72 -15.68
N LEU A 327 37.05 23.12 -16.03
CA LEU A 327 36.90 21.68 -16.22
C LEU A 327 37.87 21.22 -17.32
N VAL A 328 38.96 20.55 -16.94
CA VAL A 328 39.71 19.69 -17.88
C VAL A 328 38.98 18.36 -17.92
N SER A 329 38.32 18.11 -19.05
CA SER A 329 37.78 16.81 -19.43
C SER A 329 38.95 15.82 -19.56
N ILE A 330 39.05 14.86 -18.64
CA ILE A 330 39.84 13.65 -18.88
C ILE A 330 38.91 12.66 -19.57
N ALA A 331 38.94 12.70 -20.90
CA ALA A 331 38.46 11.60 -21.71
C ALA A 331 39.41 10.42 -21.50
N ASN A 332 38.93 9.34 -20.89
CA ASN A 332 39.60 8.06 -20.94
C ASN A 332 39.40 7.44 -22.33
N THR A 333 40.43 7.55 -23.16
CA THR A 333 40.63 6.68 -24.33
C THR A 333 41.88 5.83 -24.09
N ALA A 334 41.64 4.58 -23.69
CA ALA A 334 42.34 3.34 -24.07
C ALA A 334 41.93 2.24 -23.09
#